data_AF-A0A6J7VRL4-F1
#
_entry.id   AF-A0A6J7VRL4-F1
#
_cell.length_a   1.000
_cell.length_b   1.000
_cell.length_c   1.000
_cell.angle_alpha   90.00
_cell.angle_beta   90.00
_cell.angle_gamma   90.00
#
_symmetry.space_group_name_H-M   'P 1'
#
loop_
_entity.id
_entity.type
_entity.pdbx_description
1 polymer ?
#
loop_
_entity_poly.entity_id
_entity_poly.type
_entity_poly.pdbx_seq_one_letter_code
_entity_poly.pdbx_strand_id
1 'polypeptide(L)' 'MAQELAEKISRNSPAAMAASKKALWRALELGLTEACRAGSVDLVSMWGHPDQEEGPRAFAEKREPLWSLESAVEKEAE' A
#
# COMPACT_ATOMS: atom_id res chain seq x y z
N MET A 1 -16.25 7.66 -16.36
CA MET A 1 -15.58 6.35 -16.24
C MET A 1 -14.08 6.42 -15.95
N ALA A 2 -13.20 6.92 -16.83
CA ALA A 2 -11.76 6.98 -16.52
C ALA A 2 -11.43 7.94 -15.37
N GLN A 3 -12.03 9.14 -15.38
CA GLN A 3 -11.85 10.18 -14.37
C GLN A 3 -12.27 9.71 -12.96
N GLU A 4 -13.49 9.18 -12.83
CA GLU A 4 -14.01 8.65 -11.56
C GLU A 4 -13.12 7.55 -10.97
N LEU A 5 -12.52 6.71 -11.81
CA LEU A 5 -11.60 5.67 -11.35
C LEU A 5 -10.28 6.29 -10.86
N ALA A 6 -9.74 7.26 -11.60
CA ALA A 6 -8.53 7.97 -11.20
C ALA A 6 -8.72 8.68 -9.85
N GLU A 7 -9.86 9.33 -9.63
CA GLU A 7 -10.20 9.98 -8.37
C GLU A 7 -10.33 9.01 -7.20
N LYS A 8 -10.80 7.78 -7.44
CA LYS A 8 -10.81 6.74 -6.39
C LYS A 8 -9.40 6.27 -6.07
N ILE A 9 -8.57 6.08 -7.09
CA ILE A 9 -7.18 5.65 -6.91
C ILE A 9 -6.39 6.71 -6.14
N SER A 10 -6.51 7.98 -6.51
CA SER A 10 -5.73 9.08 -5.93
C SER A 10 -6.02 9.37 -4.46
N ARG A 11 -7.12 8.84 -3.90
CA ARG A 11 -7.45 8.95 -2.47
C ARG A 11 -6.67 7.97 -1.59
N ASN A 12 -6.00 6.99 -2.17
CA ASN A 12 -5.22 6.00 -1.40
C ASN A 12 -3.78 6.46 -1.20
N SER A 13 -3.12 5.89 -0.18
CA SER A 13 -1.69 6.09 0.05
C SER A 13 -0.88 5.69 -1.19
N PRO A 14 -0.03 6.58 -1.73
CA PRO A 14 0.86 6.23 -2.85
C PRO A 14 1.78 5.04 -2.53
N ALA A 15 2.31 4.99 -1.30
CA ALA A 15 3.16 3.90 -0.83
C ALA A 15 2.40 2.56 -0.79
N ALA A 16 1.19 2.55 -0.22
CA ALA A 16 0.36 1.34 -0.16
C ALA A 16 -0.08 0.87 -1.55
N MET A 17 -0.40 1.80 -2.47
CA MET A 17 -0.74 1.48 -3.85
C MET A 17 0.44 0.85 -4.60
N ALA A 18 1.66 1.37 -4.40
CA ALA A 18 2.87 0.81 -5.01
C ALA A 18 3.15 -0.62 -4.50
N ALA A 19 3.08 -0.84 -3.19
CA ALA A 19 3.25 -2.16 -2.58
C ALA A 19 2.19 -3.17 -3.07
N SER A 20 0.93 -2.77 -3.08
CA SER A 20 -0.18 -3.61 -3.57
C SER A 20 -0.01 -3.98 -5.04
N LYS A 21 0.37 -3.01 -5.88
CA LYS A 21 0.64 -3.26 -7.31
C LYS A 21 1.79 -4.25 -7.49
N LYS A 22 2.88 -4.11 -6.74
CA LYS A 22 4.03 -5.03 -6.78
C LYS A 22 3.61 -6.46 -6.39
N ALA A 23 2.87 -6.62 -5.30
CA ALA A 23 2.38 -7.91 -4.85
C ALA A 23 1.48 -8.60 -5.90
N LEU A 24 0.56 -7.83 -6.52
CA LEU A 24 -0.32 -8.35 -7.57
C LEU A 24 0.45 -8.82 -8.81
N TRP A 25 1.42 -8.04 -9.29
CA TRP A 25 2.24 -8.44 -10.44
C TRP A 25 3.03 -9.72 -10.15
N ARG A 26 3.60 -9.83 -8.95
CA ARG A 26 4.31 -11.06 -8.55
C ARG A 26 3.37 -12.26 -8.44
N ALA A 27 2.16 -12.06 -7.94
CA ALA A 27 1.18 -13.13 -7.76
C ALA A 27 0.75 -13.77 -9.09
N LEU A 28 0.83 -13.05 -10.22
CA LEU A 28 0.53 -13.60 -11.55
C LEU A 28 1.51 -14.70 -11.97
N GLU A 29 2.74 -14.66 -11.45
CA GLU A 29 3.82 -15.60 -11.77
C GLU A 29 3.94 -16.75 -10.76
N LEU A 30 3.12 -16.73 -9.70
CA LEU A 30 3.23 -17.64 -8.56
C LEU A 30 1.95 -18.46 -8.34
N GLY A 31 2.10 -19.67 -7.82
CA GLY A 31 0.98 -20.41 -7.24
C GLY A 31 0.47 -19.74 -5.97
N LEU A 32 -0.82 -19.91 -5.64
CA LEU A 32 -1.53 -19.22 -4.55
C LEU A 32 -0.76 -19.19 -3.22
N THR A 33 -0.23 -20.34 -2.77
CA THR A 33 0.52 -20.42 -1.50
C THR A 33 1.75 -19.52 -1.48
N GLU A 34 2.54 -19.53 -2.55
CA GLU A 34 3.74 -18.71 -2.67
C GLU A 34 3.38 -17.23 -2.83
N ALA A 35 2.33 -16.93 -3.58
CA ALA A 35 1.79 -15.58 -3.70
C ALA A 35 1.36 -15.02 -2.33
N CYS A 36 0.70 -15.81 -1.48
CA CYS A 36 0.32 -15.39 -0.12
C CYS A 36 1.54 -15.13 0.77
N ARG A 37 2.58 -15.97 0.70
CA ARG A 37 3.83 -15.77 1.44
C ARG A 37 4.53 -14.50 0.98
N ALA A 38 4.69 -14.32 -0.34
CA ALA A 38 5.29 -13.13 -0.92
C ALA A 38 4.51 -11.85 -0.60
N GLY A 39 3.17 -11.90 -0.72
CA GLY A 39 2.30 -10.78 -0.40
C GLY A 39 2.34 -10.39 1.08
N SER A 40 2.55 -11.37 1.96
CA SER A 40 2.77 -11.09 3.39
C SER A 40 4.06 -10.28 3.60
N VAL A 41 5.14 -10.57 2.89
CA VAL A 41 6.39 -9.78 2.96
C VAL A 41 6.17 -8.35 2.45
N ASP A 42 5.47 -8.18 1.32
CA ASP A 42 5.16 -6.84 0.78
C ASP A 42 4.20 -6.05 1.69
N LEU A 43 3.36 -6.73 2.49
CA LEU A 43 2.56 -6.08 3.55
C LEU A 43 3.42 -5.68 4.74
N VAL A 44 4.33 -6.57 5.17
CA VAL A 44 5.26 -6.35 6.29
C VAL A 44 6.17 -5.16 6.02
N SER A 45 6.57 -4.90 4.77
CA SER A 45 7.38 -3.73 4.44
C SER A 45 6.69 -2.38 4.70
N MET A 46 5.37 -2.37 4.90
CA MET A 46 4.63 -1.17 5.31
C MET A 46 4.66 -0.92 6.82
N TRP A 47 5.14 -1.86 7.65
CA TRP A 47 5.24 -1.63 9.10
C TRP A 47 6.19 -0.48 9.43
N GLY A 48 5.72 0.44 10.27
CA GLY A 48 6.46 1.65 10.65
C GLY A 48 6.47 2.76 9.59
N HIS A 49 5.75 2.60 8.47
CA HIS A 49 5.48 3.69 7.54
C HIS A 49 4.41 4.63 8.14
N PRO A 50 4.52 5.97 8.00
CA PRO A 50 3.54 6.91 8.57
C PRO A 50 2.09 6.65 8.16
N ASP A 51 1.88 6.23 6.90
CA ASP A 51 0.54 5.94 6.37
C ASP A 51 -0.14 4.73 7.04
N GLN A 52 0.63 3.86 7.69
CA GLN A 52 0.08 2.75 8.47
C GLN A 52 -0.79 3.23 9.63
N GLU A 53 -0.38 4.32 10.29
CA GLU A 53 -1.15 4.90 11.40
C GLU A 53 -2.16 5.92 10.90
N GLU A 54 -1.79 6.70 9.89
CA GLU A 54 -2.62 7.78 9.37
C GLU A 54 -3.91 7.26 8.72
N GLY A 55 -3.85 6.15 7.96
CA GLY A 55 -5.03 5.61 7.30
C GLY A 55 -6.15 5.23 8.29
N PRO A 56 -5.89 4.36 9.28
CA PRO A 56 -6.84 4.04 10.33
C PRO A 56 -7.30 5.26 11.13
N ARG A 57 -6.40 6.20 11.44
CA ARG A 57 -6.73 7.43 12.17
C ARG A 57 -7.70 8.32 11.39
N ALA A 58 -7.39 8.63 10.13
CA ALA A 58 -8.26 9.43 9.26
C ALA A 58 -9.64 8.79 9.06
N PHE A 59 -9.68 7.46 8.91
CA PHE A 59 -10.93 6.70 8.86
C PHE A 59 -11.74 6.84 10.14
N ALA A 60 -11.12 6.67 11.31
CA ALA A 60 -11.78 6.81 12.62
C ALA A 60 -12.29 8.25 12.84
N GLU A 61 -11.53 9.25 12.40
CA GLU A 61 -11.86 10.67 12.50
C GLU A 61 -12.82 11.16 11.39
N LYS A 62 -13.18 10.31 10.42
CA LYS A 62 -14.04 10.62 9.27
C LYS A 62 -13.55 11.83 8.44
N ARG A 63 -12.25 11.94 8.28
CA ARG A 63 -11.60 12.97 7.45
C ARG A 63 -10.81 12.33 6.33
N GLU A 64 -10.44 13.15 5.36
CA GLU A 64 -9.49 12.70 4.33
C GLU A 64 -8.11 12.49 4.98
N PRO A 65 -7.39 11.44 4.58
CA PRO A 65 -6.06 11.11 5.07
C PRO A 65 -4.99 12.05 4.51
N LEU A 66 -3.98 12.33 5.32
CA LEU A 66 -2.79 13.11 4.95
C LEU A 66 -1.62 12.16 4.69
N TRP A 67 -1.55 11.61 3.48
CA TRP A 67 -0.53 10.63 3.11
C TRP A 67 0.88 11.22 3.04
N SER A 68 1.86 10.44 3.48
CA SER A 68 3.27 10.71 3.27
C SER A 68 3.63 10.56 1.78
N LEU A 69 4.59 11.37 1.33
CA LEU A 69 5.22 11.24 0.01
C LEU A 69 6.43 10.30 0.04
N GLU A 70 6.79 9.78 1.21
CA GLU A 70 7.86 8.80 1.38
C GLU A 70 7.48 7.46 0.73
N SER A 71 8.48 6.77 0.19
CA SER A 71 8.30 5.43 -0.35
C SER A 71 8.45 4.40 0.77
N ALA A 72 7.58 3.39 0.79
CA ALA A 72 7.73 2.26 1.72
C ALA A 72 8.96 1.38 1.43
N VAL A 73 9.67 1.59 0.31
CA VAL A 73 10.79 0.75 -0.14
C VAL A 73 12.14 1.13 0.51
N GLU A 74 12.23 2.23 1.26
CA GLU A 74 13.53 2.79 1.70
C GLU A 74 14.07 2.30 3.05
N LYS A 75 13.40 1.37 3.76
CA LYS A 75 13.86 0.88 5.08
C LYS A 75 14.38 -0.56 5.08
N GLU A 76 15.14 -0.96 4.06
CA GLU A 76 16.09 -2.08 4.14
C GLU A 76 17.53 -1.53 4.02
N ALA A 77 18.09 -1.01 5.12
CA ALA A 77 19.54 -0.88 5.32
C ALA A 77 19.86 -0.44 6.76
N GLU A 78 19.77 -1.37 7.74
CA GLU A 78 20.79 -1.53 8.79
C GLU A 78 20.77 -2.96 9.36
#